data_AF-A0A239LL15-F1
#
_entry.id   AF-A0A239LL15-F1
#
_cell.length_a   1.000
_cell.length_b   1.000
_cell.length_c   1.000
_cell.angle_alpha   90.00
_cell.angle_beta   90.00
_cell.angle_gamma   90.00
#
_symmetry.space_group_name_H-M   'P 1'
#
loop_
_entity.id
_entity.type
_entity.pdbx_description
1 polymer ?
#
loop_
_entity_poly.entity_id
_entity_poly.type
_entity_poly.pdbx_seq_one_letter_code
_entity_poly.pdbx_strand_id
1 'polypeptide(L)'
;MGMNLRRLWSMLWNRNNKEEDHSIFPSIVLLLRSPHFFTEAELEAAGEKGLRTPFHRGEGSTRFIVQKGMVTFIKADDFVMHVVQANQRYMGDLSEKDLTIWLPKAEQRRAWLAHTAWASIDLLNGKEGPKSKRAIYAALARFARNMGDHNCSAVYLPMEQMFMPNDGTADEGFRLMIEGELPFD
;
A
#
# COMPACT_ATOMS: atom_id res chain seq x y z
N MET A 1 2.66 -25.74 2.31
CA MET A 1 1.32 -25.13 2.29
C MET A 1 1.38 -23.85 3.11
N GLY A 2 1.78 -22.74 2.48
CA GLY A 2 1.97 -21.46 3.18
C GLY A 2 0.63 -20.79 3.42
N MET A 3 0.28 -20.53 4.68
CA MET A 3 -0.89 -19.70 4.98
C MET A 3 -0.69 -18.30 4.39
N ASN A 4 -1.72 -17.80 3.71
CA ASN A 4 -1.76 -16.44 3.20
C ASN A 4 -1.71 -15.47 4.39
N LEU A 5 -0.61 -14.72 4.53
CA LEU A 5 -0.40 -13.77 5.63
C LEU A 5 -1.60 -12.80 5.76
N ARG A 6 -2.19 -12.35 4.65
CA ARG A 6 -3.36 -11.46 4.66
C ARG A 6 -4.56 -12.09 5.38
N ARG A 7 -4.75 -13.40 5.20
CA ARG A 7 -5.80 -14.18 5.86
C ARG A 7 -5.51 -14.41 7.34
N LEU A 8 -4.24 -14.56 7.70
CA LEU A 8 -3.82 -14.70 9.10
C LEU A 8 -3.99 -13.39 9.88
N TRP A 9 -3.67 -12.27 9.25
CA TRP A 9 -3.78 -10.94 9.83
C TRP A 9 -5.23 -10.45 9.93
N SER A 10 -6.08 -10.73 8.92
CA SER A 10 -7.52 -10.46 9.05
C SER A 10 -8.15 -11.25 10.22
N MET A 11 -7.70 -12.49 10.46
CA MET A 11 -8.12 -13.29 11.60
C MET A 11 -7.63 -12.75 12.95
N LEU A 12 -6.41 -12.21 13.03
CA LEU A 12 -5.86 -11.63 14.26
C LEU A 12 -6.52 -10.29 14.64
N TRP A 13 -6.87 -9.46 13.66
CA TRP A 13 -7.56 -8.18 13.89
C TRP A 13 -9.07 -8.37 14.17
N ASN A 14 -9.72 -9.32 13.51
CA ASN A 14 -11.15 -9.63 13.73
C ASN A 14 -11.46 -10.23 15.11
N ARG A 15 -10.47 -10.65 15.89
CA ARG A 15 -10.72 -11.27 17.21
C ARG A 15 -11.23 -10.28 18.27
N ASN A 16 -11.11 -8.97 18.02
CA ASN A 16 -11.54 -7.93 18.95
C ASN A 16 -12.78 -7.12 18.50
N ASN A 17 -13.22 -7.24 17.25
CA ASN A 17 -14.41 -6.55 16.75
C ASN A 17 -15.44 -7.57 16.26
N LYS A 18 -16.39 -7.90 17.13
CA LYS A 18 -17.63 -8.57 16.74
C LYS A 18 -18.50 -7.57 16.01
N GLU A 19 -18.33 -7.49 14.70
CA GLU A 19 -19.39 -7.18 13.74
C GLU A 19 -18.83 -7.47 12.35
N GLU A 20 -19.61 -8.20 11.56
CA GLU A 20 -19.30 -8.56 10.18
C GLU A 20 -19.16 -7.30 9.35
N ASP A 21 -17.93 -6.90 9.05
CA ASP A 21 -17.65 -6.20 7.82
C ASP A 21 -16.27 -6.63 7.34
N HIS A 22 -16.20 -7.15 6.12
CA HIS A 22 -14.94 -7.36 5.41
C HIS A 22 -14.37 -5.99 5.02
N SER A 23 -14.09 -5.14 6.00
CA SER A 23 -13.45 -3.85 5.81
C SER A 23 -12.03 -4.08 5.32
N ILE A 24 -11.92 -4.27 4.01
CA ILE A 24 -10.70 -4.07 3.28
C ILE A 24 -10.38 -2.58 3.51
N PHE A 25 -9.41 -2.30 4.37
CA PHE A 25 -8.90 -0.94 4.47
C PHE A 25 -8.41 -0.54 3.07
N PRO A 26 -8.66 0.71 2.60
CA PRO A 26 -8.06 1.16 1.36
C PRO A 26 -6.54 0.98 1.42
N SER A 27 -6.00 0.35 0.38
CA SER A 27 -4.59 -0.01 0.28
C SER A 27 -4.01 0.48 -1.03
N ILE A 28 -2.76 0.92 -1.00
CA ILE A 28 -1.91 1.00 -2.19
C ILE A 28 -0.85 -0.09 -2.06
N VAL A 29 -0.78 -0.96 -3.06
CA VAL A 29 0.21 -2.03 -3.13
C VAL A 29 1.27 -1.69 -4.17
N LEU A 30 2.51 -1.57 -3.73
CA LEU A 30 3.69 -1.50 -4.58
C LEU A 30 4.12 -2.93 -4.93
N LEU A 31 4.12 -3.26 -6.21
CA LEU A 31 4.63 -4.54 -6.71
C LEU A 31 6.09 -4.36 -7.09
N LEU A 32 6.95 -5.23 -6.55
CA LEU A 32 8.40 -5.05 -6.61
C LEU A 32 9.05 -6.17 -7.43
N ARG A 33 10.00 -5.81 -8.28
CA ARG A 33 10.77 -6.75 -9.11
C ARG A 33 11.68 -7.64 -8.24
N SER A 34 12.22 -7.07 -7.17
CA SER A 34 13.01 -7.76 -6.15
C SER A 34 12.48 -7.45 -4.75
N PRO A 35 12.62 -8.36 -3.77
CA PRO A 35 12.36 -8.07 -2.38
C PRO A 35 13.04 -6.79 -1.90
N HIS A 36 12.27 -5.91 -1.28
CA HIS A 36 12.79 -4.74 -0.57
C HIS A 36 12.04 -4.62 0.75
N PHE A 37 12.78 -4.59 1.86
CA PHE A 37 12.22 -4.31 3.17
C PHE A 37 12.52 -2.87 3.52
N PHE A 38 11.52 -1.99 3.39
CA PHE A 38 11.66 -0.58 3.70
C PHE A 38 12.16 -0.37 5.13
N THR A 39 13.28 0.32 5.24
CA THR A 39 13.92 0.72 6.49
C THR A 39 13.11 1.82 7.17
N GLU A 40 13.31 1.97 8.48
CA GLU A 40 12.72 3.09 9.24
C GLU A 40 13.03 4.45 8.60
N ALA A 41 14.28 4.68 8.17
CA ALA A 41 14.69 5.94 7.55
C ALA A 41 13.99 6.23 6.21
N GLU A 42 13.75 5.20 5.38
CA GLU A 42 12.99 5.36 4.13
C GLU A 42 11.53 5.70 4.42
N LEU A 43 10.94 5.07 5.45
CA LEU A 43 9.55 5.31 5.85
C LEU A 43 9.37 6.68 6.52
N GLU A 44 10.33 7.11 7.34
CA GLU A 44 10.40 8.48 7.87
C GLU A 44 10.45 9.47 6.70
N ALA A 45 11.40 9.32 5.78
CA ALA A 45 11.55 10.21 4.63
C ALA A 45 10.28 10.25 3.75
N ALA A 46 9.61 9.11 3.55
CA ALA A 46 8.35 9.05 2.83
C ALA A 46 7.22 9.80 3.55
N GLY A 47 7.15 9.69 4.88
CA GLY A 47 6.19 10.41 5.70
C GLY A 47 6.46 11.92 5.72
N GLU A 48 7.71 12.34 5.87
CA GLU A 48 8.08 13.76 5.89
C GLU A 48 7.79 14.43 4.54
N LYS A 49 8.15 13.78 3.42
CA LYS A 49 7.91 14.33 2.08
C LYS A 49 6.44 14.26 1.67
N GLY A 50 5.81 13.11 1.91
CA GLY A 50 4.44 12.82 1.47
C GLY A 50 3.39 13.55 2.30
N LEU A 51 3.51 13.44 3.63
CA LEU A 51 2.51 13.95 4.56
C LEU A 51 2.88 15.32 5.16
N ARG A 52 4.09 15.84 4.87
CA ARG A 52 4.62 17.09 5.44
C ARG A 52 4.69 17.07 6.96
N THR A 53 4.85 15.87 7.53
CA THR A 53 4.90 15.64 8.98
C THR A 53 6.35 15.32 9.37
N PRO A 54 7.06 16.20 10.10
CA PRO A 54 8.42 15.91 10.56
C PRO A 54 8.39 14.89 11.71
N PHE A 55 9.24 13.87 11.63
CA PHE A 55 9.40 12.87 12.69
C PHE A 55 10.47 13.36 13.68
N HIS A 56 10.10 14.29 14.56
CA HIS A 56 10.99 14.70 15.64
C HIS A 56 11.05 13.63 16.73
N ARG A 57 12.25 13.12 17.00
CA ARG A 57 12.53 12.22 18.11
C ARG A 57 12.66 13.05 19.39
N GLY A 58 11.62 13.08 20.21
CA GLY A 58 11.59 13.75 21.50
C GLY A 58 10.55 13.14 22.42
N GLU A 59 10.80 13.18 23.74
CA GLU A 59 9.81 12.74 24.74
C GLU A 59 8.49 13.50 24.56
N GLY A 60 7.38 12.76 24.45
CA GLY A 60 6.04 13.32 24.24
C GLY A 60 5.59 13.42 22.78
N SER A 61 6.42 13.05 21.80
CA SER A 61 5.98 12.95 20.40
C SER A 61 4.96 11.82 20.25
N THR A 62 3.80 12.14 19.66
CA THR A 62 2.79 11.16 19.28
C THR A 62 3.10 10.49 17.94
N ARG A 63 4.15 10.93 17.25
CA ARG A 63 4.60 10.41 15.95
C ARG A 63 5.60 9.30 16.17
N PHE A 64 5.40 8.15 15.52
CA PHE A 64 6.28 7.00 15.69
C PHE A 64 6.32 6.12 14.44
N ILE A 65 7.42 5.39 14.32
CA ILE A 65 7.54 4.22 13.45
C ILE A 65 7.94 3.04 14.31
N VAL A 66 7.18 1.95 14.24
CA VAL A 66 7.47 0.71 14.97
C VAL A 66 7.52 -0.44 13.98
N GLN A 67 8.72 -0.97 13.75
CA GLN A 67 8.94 -2.10 12.86
C GLN A 67 9.00 -3.41 13.64
N LYS A 68 8.22 -4.42 13.21
CA LYS A 68 8.25 -5.77 13.77
C LYS A 68 8.16 -6.81 12.66
N GLY A 69 9.33 -7.29 12.22
CA GLY A 69 9.42 -8.24 11.12
C GLY A 69 8.91 -7.64 9.81
N MET A 70 7.87 -8.25 9.24
CA MET A 70 7.32 -7.86 7.93
C MET A 70 6.26 -6.74 8.01
N VAL A 71 5.96 -6.27 9.22
CA VAL A 71 4.94 -5.25 9.48
C VAL A 71 5.59 -4.04 10.13
N THR A 72 5.27 -2.86 9.62
CA THR A 72 5.64 -1.58 10.22
C THR A 72 4.39 -0.76 10.51
N PHE A 73 4.26 -0.22 11.71
CA PHE A 73 3.23 0.75 12.05
C PHE A 73 3.83 2.16 12.01
N ILE A 74 3.09 3.10 11.43
CA ILE A 74 3.49 4.48 11.26
C ILE A 74 2.38 5.37 11.79
N LYS A 75 2.70 6.25 12.73
CA LYS A 75 1.83 7.33 13.19
C LYS A 75 2.44 8.66 12.78
N ALA A 76 1.73 9.39 11.93
CA ALA A 76 2.09 10.72 11.44
C ALA A 76 0.89 11.65 11.59
N ASP A 77 0.84 12.43 12.69
CA ASP A 77 -0.30 13.30 13.03
C ASP A 77 -1.64 12.56 12.95
N ASP A 78 -2.54 12.95 12.06
CA ASP A 78 -3.85 12.33 11.88
C ASP A 78 -3.79 10.97 11.19
N PHE A 79 -2.64 10.54 10.67
CA PHE A 79 -2.50 9.31 9.89
C PHE A 79 -1.86 8.19 10.71
N VAL A 80 -2.57 7.07 10.79
CA VAL A 80 -2.10 5.77 11.25
C VAL A 80 -2.07 4.87 10.03
N MET A 81 -0.88 4.49 9.61
CA MET A 81 -0.68 3.57 8.50
C MET A 81 0.02 2.31 8.99
N HIS A 82 -0.20 1.21 8.29
CA HIS A 82 0.76 0.12 8.35
C HIS A 82 1.37 -0.11 6.97
N VAL A 83 2.60 -0.63 6.98
CA VAL A 83 3.29 -1.15 5.81
C VAL A 83 3.52 -2.63 6.05
N VAL A 84 2.94 -3.47 5.18
CA VAL A 84 3.14 -4.93 5.20
C VAL A 84 3.92 -5.31 3.95
N GLN A 85 4.93 -6.14 4.11
CA GLN A 85 5.83 -6.50 3.02
C GLN A 85 5.90 -8.01 2.88
N ALA A 86 6.06 -8.54 1.67
CA ALA A 86 6.35 -9.96 1.49
C ALA A 86 7.20 -10.29 0.27
N ASN A 87 8.05 -11.30 0.44
CA ASN A 87 8.97 -11.82 -0.57
C ASN A 87 8.33 -12.94 -1.38
N GLN A 88 7.12 -12.69 -1.86
CA GLN A 88 6.36 -13.57 -2.72
C GLN A 88 5.44 -12.74 -3.61
N ARG A 89 4.93 -13.33 -4.69
CA ARG A 89 3.92 -12.68 -5.53
C ARG A 89 2.64 -12.38 -4.75
N TYR A 90 2.03 -11.22 -5.02
CA TYR A 90 0.90 -10.69 -4.24
C TYR A 90 -0.33 -11.61 -4.24
N MET A 91 -0.68 -12.17 -5.40
CA MET A 91 -1.78 -13.15 -5.54
C MET A 91 -1.26 -14.56 -5.88
N GLY A 92 0.03 -14.82 -5.62
CA GLY A 92 0.68 -16.05 -6.07
C GLY A 92 0.81 -16.12 -7.59
N ASP A 93 0.91 -17.35 -8.10
CA ASP A 93 1.02 -17.63 -9.52
C ASP A 93 -0.36 -17.73 -10.16
N LEU A 94 -0.69 -16.76 -11.02
CA LEU A 94 -1.91 -16.75 -11.82
C LEU A 94 -1.66 -17.46 -13.15
N SER A 95 -2.65 -18.19 -13.66
CA SER A 95 -2.55 -18.78 -15.00
C SER A 95 -2.54 -17.68 -16.07
N GLU A 96 -1.96 -17.97 -17.24
CA GLU A 96 -1.96 -17.03 -18.37
C GLU A 96 -3.37 -16.64 -18.81
N LYS A 97 -4.33 -17.58 -18.70
CA LYS A 97 -5.75 -17.33 -18.97
C LYS A 97 -6.33 -16.31 -17.98
N ASP A 98 -6.09 -16.50 -16.69
CA ASP A 98 -6.59 -15.58 -15.66
C ASP A 98 -5.98 -14.18 -15.81
N LEU A 99 -4.68 -14.11 -16.10
CA LEU A 99 -4.00 -12.84 -16.38
C LEU A 99 -4.56 -12.12 -17.60
N THR A 100 -4.93 -12.86 -18.66
CA THR A 100 -5.47 -12.23 -19.88
C THR A 100 -6.87 -11.67 -19.66
N ILE A 101 -7.69 -12.35 -18.84
CA ILE A 101 -9.02 -11.88 -18.46
C ILE A 101 -8.93 -10.63 -17.58
N TRP A 102 -8.06 -10.66 -16.57
CA TRP A 102 -7.96 -9.59 -15.58
C TRP A 102 -7.13 -8.40 -16.05
N LEU A 103 -6.00 -8.64 -16.74
CA LEU A 103 -5.08 -7.64 -17.27
C LEU A 103 -5.03 -7.75 -18.80
N PRO A 104 -6.00 -7.14 -19.52
CA PRO A 104 -6.15 -7.33 -20.96
C PRO A 104 -5.02 -6.71 -21.78
N LYS A 105 -4.29 -5.73 -21.23
CA LYS A 105 -3.17 -5.08 -21.93
C LYS A 105 -1.84 -5.80 -21.69
N ALA A 106 -1.00 -5.86 -22.73
CA ALA A 106 0.26 -6.61 -22.67
C ALA A 106 1.27 -6.01 -21.67
N GLU A 107 1.34 -4.68 -21.61
CA GLU A 107 2.14 -3.93 -20.65
C GLU A 107 1.74 -4.23 -19.20
N GLN A 108 0.44 -4.38 -18.93
CA GLN A 108 -0.06 -4.72 -17.60
C GLN A 108 0.38 -6.13 -17.20
N ARG A 109 0.23 -7.11 -18.11
CA ARG A 109 0.70 -8.48 -17.87
C ARG A 109 2.20 -8.54 -17.67
N ARG A 110 2.99 -7.82 -18.47
CA ARG A 110 4.46 -7.75 -18.30
C ARG A 110 4.84 -7.19 -16.94
N ALA A 111 4.23 -6.07 -16.54
CA ALA A 111 4.50 -5.44 -15.24
C ALA A 111 4.08 -6.34 -14.06
N TRP A 112 2.97 -7.06 -14.19
CA TRP A 112 2.56 -8.08 -13.23
C TRP A 112 3.57 -9.22 -13.17
N LEU A 113 3.91 -9.86 -14.28
CA LEU A 113 4.82 -11.02 -14.27
C LEU A 113 6.23 -10.68 -13.76
N ALA A 114 6.65 -9.43 -13.90
CA ALA A 114 7.93 -8.94 -13.40
C ALA A 114 8.04 -8.87 -11.87
N HIS A 115 6.93 -8.85 -11.12
CA HIS A 115 6.99 -8.76 -9.66
C HIS A 115 7.29 -10.12 -9.01
N THR A 116 8.08 -10.07 -7.94
CA THR A 116 8.42 -11.21 -7.09
C THR A 116 8.19 -10.93 -5.60
N ALA A 117 7.94 -9.66 -5.25
CA ALA A 117 7.65 -9.20 -3.91
C ALA A 117 6.62 -8.06 -3.95
N TRP A 118 6.11 -7.66 -2.79
CA TRP A 118 5.21 -6.52 -2.67
C TRP A 118 5.32 -5.83 -1.32
N ALA A 119 4.90 -4.57 -1.29
CA ALA A 119 4.64 -3.80 -0.08
C ALA A 119 3.25 -3.17 -0.16
N SER A 120 2.39 -3.44 0.82
CA SER A 120 1.07 -2.82 0.98
C SER A 120 1.17 -1.70 1.99
N ILE A 121 0.60 -0.55 1.65
CA ILE A 121 0.44 0.59 2.53
C ILE A 121 -1.05 0.75 2.77
N ASP A 122 -1.46 0.56 4.01
CA ASP A 122 -2.87 0.55 4.41
C ASP A 122 -3.12 1.66 5.41
N LEU A 123 -4.26 2.36 5.27
CA LEU A 123 -4.67 3.38 6.24
C LEU A 123 -5.56 2.74 7.31
N LEU A 124 -5.12 2.79 8.57
CA LEU A 124 -5.79 2.21 9.74
C LEU A 124 -6.60 3.23 10.56
N ASN A 125 -6.85 4.41 10.00
CA ASN A 125 -7.46 5.50 10.76
C ASN A 125 -8.82 5.11 11.34
N GLY A 126 -8.94 5.30 12.66
CA GLY A 126 -10.19 5.14 13.39
C GLY A 126 -11.12 6.35 13.19
N LYS A 127 -11.73 6.82 14.27
CA LYS A 127 -12.65 7.96 14.23
C LYS A 127 -11.98 9.29 13.83
N GLU A 128 -10.68 9.42 14.01
CA GLU A 128 -9.90 10.61 13.66
C GLU A 128 -9.05 10.29 12.42
N GLY A 129 -9.34 10.92 11.28
CA GLY A 129 -8.70 10.61 9.99
C GLY A 129 -9.55 10.98 8.77
N PRO A 130 -8.99 10.93 7.54
CA PRO A 130 -9.76 11.21 6.33
C PRO A 130 -10.92 10.23 6.20
N LYS A 131 -12.10 10.76 5.91
CA LYS A 131 -13.36 10.00 5.87
C LYS A 131 -13.82 9.65 4.48
N SER A 132 -13.40 10.41 3.47
CA SER A 132 -13.74 10.11 2.09
C SER A 132 -12.69 9.19 1.48
N LYS A 133 -13.15 8.25 0.65
CA LYS A 133 -12.29 7.36 -0.16
C LYS A 133 -11.19 8.17 -0.88
N ARG A 134 -11.57 9.30 -1.49
CA ARG A 134 -10.66 10.24 -2.15
C ARG A 134 -9.56 10.77 -1.23
N ALA A 135 -9.91 11.25 -0.03
CA ALA A 135 -8.92 11.76 0.91
C ALA A 135 -8.00 10.65 1.45
N ILE A 136 -8.52 9.44 1.62
CA ILE A 136 -7.74 8.27 2.03
C ILE A 136 -6.70 7.92 0.96
N TYR A 137 -7.11 7.71 -0.29
CA TYR A 137 -6.16 7.42 -1.38
C TYR A 137 -5.21 8.57 -1.65
N ALA A 138 -5.63 9.83 -1.49
CA ALA A 138 -4.72 10.96 -1.59
C ALA A 138 -3.60 10.87 -0.54
N ALA A 139 -3.91 10.53 0.71
CA ALA A 139 -2.90 10.36 1.76
C ALA A 139 -1.97 9.17 1.47
N LEU A 140 -2.54 8.01 1.11
CA LEU A 140 -1.76 6.83 0.73
C LEU A 140 -0.86 7.10 -0.48
N ALA A 141 -1.36 7.80 -1.50
CA ALA A 141 -0.62 8.12 -2.71
C ALA A 141 0.56 9.06 -2.42
N ARG A 142 0.37 10.07 -1.57
CA ARG A 142 1.47 10.96 -1.14
C ARG A 142 2.58 10.17 -0.46
N PHE A 143 2.23 9.20 0.37
CA PHE A 143 3.20 8.35 1.07
C PHE A 143 3.88 7.36 0.09
N ALA A 144 3.09 6.56 -0.62
CA ALA A 144 3.53 5.52 -1.54
C ALA A 144 4.42 6.04 -2.68
N ARG A 145 4.12 7.23 -3.21
CA ARG A 145 4.91 7.87 -4.28
C ARG A 145 6.37 8.11 -3.85
N ASN A 146 6.62 8.32 -2.56
CA ASN A 146 7.98 8.52 -2.03
C ASN A 146 8.70 7.20 -1.68
N MET A 147 8.04 6.05 -1.86
CA MET A 147 8.59 4.71 -1.67
C MET A 147 8.85 3.99 -3.01
N GLY A 148 8.21 4.44 -4.08
CA GLY A 148 8.38 3.89 -5.41
C GLY A 148 9.70 4.31 -6.04
N ASP A 149 10.46 3.35 -6.53
CA ASP A 149 11.70 3.56 -7.28
C ASP A 149 11.76 2.64 -8.52
N HIS A 150 12.95 2.52 -9.12
CA HIS A 150 13.20 1.62 -10.23
C HIS A 150 12.93 0.12 -9.94
N ASN A 151 12.80 -0.29 -8.68
CA ASN A 151 12.42 -1.65 -8.30
C ASN A 151 10.89 -1.87 -8.38
N CYS A 152 10.08 -0.82 -8.36
CA CYS A 152 8.61 -0.93 -8.49
C CYS A 152 8.20 -1.29 -9.93
N SER A 153 7.53 -2.42 -10.14
CA SER A 153 7.01 -2.83 -11.45
C SER A 153 5.65 -2.24 -11.76
N ALA A 154 4.80 -2.09 -10.76
CA ALA A 154 3.46 -1.53 -10.87
C ALA A 154 2.90 -1.14 -9.50
N VAL A 155 1.85 -0.33 -9.54
CA VAL A 155 1.00 0.02 -8.40
C VAL A 155 -0.36 -0.64 -8.58
N TYR A 156 -0.88 -1.26 -7.53
CA TYR A 156 -2.19 -1.89 -7.53
C TYR A 156 -3.04 -1.37 -6.38
N LEU A 157 -4.30 -1.03 -6.66
CA LEU A 157 -5.32 -0.64 -5.69
C LEU A 157 -6.35 -1.77 -5.60
N PRO A 158 -6.26 -2.66 -4.59
CA PRO A 158 -7.08 -3.87 -4.55
C PRO A 158 -8.59 -3.60 -4.50
N MET A 159 -9.04 -2.62 -3.73
CA MET A 159 -10.48 -2.31 -3.61
C MET A 159 -11.06 -1.74 -4.89
N GLU A 160 -10.28 -0.91 -5.60
CA GLU A 160 -10.71 -0.30 -6.85
C GLU A 160 -10.42 -1.18 -8.06
N GLN A 161 -9.74 -2.32 -7.86
CA GLN A 161 -9.25 -3.21 -8.92
C GLN A 161 -8.42 -2.48 -10.00
N MET A 162 -7.76 -1.37 -9.64
CA MET A 162 -6.98 -0.57 -10.58
C MET A 162 -5.52 -1.00 -10.57
N PHE A 163 -5.01 -1.33 -11.77
CA PHE A 163 -3.64 -1.75 -12.00
C PHE A 163 -2.90 -0.76 -12.89
N MET A 164 -1.82 -0.18 -12.37
CA MET A 164 -1.06 0.90 -13.00
C MET A 164 0.41 0.47 -13.16
N PRO A 165 0.85 0.09 -14.37
CA PRO A 165 2.25 -0.22 -14.62
C PRO A 165 3.18 0.96 -14.30
N ASN A 166 4.42 0.67 -13.89
CA ASN A 166 5.45 1.70 -13.68
C ASN A 166 6.15 2.10 -15.00
N ASP A 167 5.37 2.63 -15.93
CA ASP A 167 5.78 3.12 -17.26
C ASP A 167 5.34 4.59 -17.51
N GLY A 168 5.10 5.32 -16.42
CA GLY A 168 4.45 6.64 -16.41
C GLY A 168 2.99 6.57 -15.95
N THR A 169 2.30 5.44 -16.15
CA THR A 169 0.91 5.26 -15.70
C THR A 169 0.78 5.33 -14.17
N ALA A 170 1.68 4.69 -13.43
CA ALA A 170 1.68 4.74 -11.96
C ALA A 170 1.89 6.16 -11.40
N ASP A 171 2.80 6.93 -12.00
CA ASP A 171 3.07 8.32 -11.60
C ASP A 171 1.87 9.22 -11.84
N GLU A 172 1.22 9.08 -13.00
CA GLU A 172 0.00 9.79 -13.31
C GLU A 172 -1.14 9.38 -12.36
N GLY A 173 -1.25 8.09 -12.06
CA GLY A 173 -2.20 7.57 -11.08
C GLY A 173 -2.00 8.19 -9.69
N PHE A 174 -0.75 8.30 -9.22
CA PHE A 174 -0.45 9.02 -7.98
C PHE A 174 -0.86 10.49 -8.05
N ARG A 175 -0.55 11.18 -9.14
CA ARG A 175 -0.95 12.59 -9.34
C ARG A 175 -2.46 12.75 -9.23
N LEU A 176 -3.22 11.97 -9.98
CA LEU A 176 -4.69 11.99 -10.00
C LEU A 176 -5.29 11.67 -8.63
N MET A 177 -4.75 10.70 -7.88
CA MET A 177 -5.19 10.42 -6.50
C MET A 177 -4.95 11.60 -5.57
N ILE A 178 -3.78 12.23 -5.67
CA ILE A 178 -3.35 13.35 -4.82
C ILE A 178 -4.22 14.60 -5.05
N GLU A 179 -4.57 14.86 -6.31
CA GLU A 179 -5.42 15.98 -6.73
C GLU A 179 -6.92 15.68 -6.57
N GLY A 180 -7.27 14.41 -6.32
CA GLY A 180 -8.65 13.97 -6.14
C GLY A 180 -9.41 13.79 -7.45
N GLU A 181 -8.70 13.68 -8.56
CA GLU A 181 -9.24 13.55 -9.91
C GLU A 181 -9.38 12.10 -10.36
N LEU A 182 -8.75 11.15 -9.66
CA LEU A 182 -8.89 9.73 -10.00
C LEU A 182 -10.36 9.32 -9.84
N PRO A 183 -10.99 8.75 -10.89
CA PRO A 183 -12.36 8.29 -10.80
C PRO A 183 -12.38 7.01 -9.96
N PHE A 184 -12.85 7.13 -8.72
CA PHE A 184 -13.19 5.97 -7.90
C PHE A 184 -14.65 5.60 -8.16
N ASP A 185 -14.92 4.31 -8.34
CA ASP A 185 -16.28 3.77 -8.44
C ASP A 185 -17.01 3.76 -7.09
#